data_AF-A0A479ZRW1-F1
#
_entry.id   AF-A0A479ZRW1-F1
#
_cell.length_a   1.000
_cell.length_b   1.000
_cell.length_c   1.000
_cell.angle_alpha   90.00
_cell.angle_beta   90.00
_cell.angle_gamma   90.00
#
_symmetry.space_group_name_H-M   'P 1'
#
loop_
_entity.id
_entity.type
_entity.pdbx_description
1 polymer ?
#
loop_
_entity_poly.entity_id
_entity_poly.type
_entity_poly.pdbx_seq_one_letter_code
_entity_poly.pdbx_strand_id
1 'polypeptide(L)'
;MTSNFQDDLIRRIKQLEQIIEQNLTPRITNIENYLSTLTEKVQTGSVIVTSAFTTEKITPLNISELELIEVYNNVPKVLLKNSIIAELTAKSYREDNQNQPVLLEKDENGKYWIIVSNQNNIFLLPSINIKLHIHKLKTVEKLFDFRGITPTVDTHFLLIKPARVSSLPSGKEWKLLEKGILEFTNDISGVSFRSYLDIDEQQNQVKNNLEKNNLELEKINNELDELKLHLQQLQEVNKNLPSQLNAEINIPEIKDNQANTNLEILKINKQLNELKLELKSEFDKISKSQIQNISKDAIYEQLDNFKSMLEKMQEERNNLETQIGKIAVLRDYVYLQIDLIKVRLEYLENKQDN
;
A
#
# COMPACT_ATOMS: atom_id res chain seq x y z
N MET A 1 0.09 1.18 -49.63
CA MET A 1 -0.36 1.70 -48.31
C MET A 1 -0.63 0.58 -47.28
N THR A 2 -0.08 -0.62 -47.45
CA THR A 2 -0.35 -1.79 -46.57
C THR A 2 0.80 -2.13 -45.61
N SER A 3 2.04 -1.68 -45.89
CA SER A 3 3.23 -1.98 -45.08
C SER A 3 3.13 -1.49 -43.64
N ASN A 4 2.66 -0.25 -43.43
CA ASN A 4 2.76 0.42 -42.15
C ASN A 4 1.81 -0.14 -41.07
N PHE A 5 0.69 -0.75 -41.49
CA PHE A 5 -0.26 -1.39 -40.57
C PHE A 5 0.23 -2.77 -40.12
N GLN A 6 0.89 -3.49 -41.04
CA GLN A 6 1.44 -4.81 -40.75
C GLN A 6 2.63 -4.71 -39.80
N ASP A 7 3.46 -3.67 -39.95
CA ASP A 7 4.59 -3.40 -39.04
C ASP A 7 4.13 -2.98 -37.63
N ASP A 8 3.05 -2.20 -37.50
CA ASP A 8 2.50 -1.84 -36.18
C ASP A 8 1.85 -3.03 -35.46
N LEU A 9 1.18 -3.92 -36.21
CA LEU A 9 0.65 -5.17 -35.66
C LEU A 9 1.75 -6.09 -35.15
N ILE A 10 2.83 -6.27 -35.93
CA ILE A 10 3.99 -7.07 -35.52
C ILE A 10 4.62 -6.48 -34.25
N ARG A 11 4.73 -5.14 -34.17
CA ARG A 11 5.26 -4.47 -32.97
C ARG A 11 4.39 -4.70 -31.74
N ARG A 12 3.06 -4.61 -31.88
CA ARG A 12 2.11 -4.84 -30.78
C ARG A 12 2.07 -6.30 -30.31
N ILE A 13 2.15 -7.25 -31.24
CA ILE A 13 2.26 -8.69 -30.90
C ILE A 13 3.53 -8.92 -30.08
N LYS A 14 4.67 -8.36 -30.51
CA LYS A 14 5.94 -8.50 -29.80
C LYS A 14 5.91 -7.87 -28.40
N GLN A 15 5.20 -6.76 -28.23
CA GLN A 15 4.98 -6.14 -26.91
C GLN A 15 4.12 -7.01 -26.00
N LEU A 16 3.05 -7.64 -26.54
CA LEU A 16 2.20 -8.54 -25.78
C LEU A 16 2.95 -9.81 -25.36
N GLU A 17 3.74 -10.40 -26.24
CA GLU A 17 4.62 -11.54 -25.92
C GLU A 17 5.58 -11.19 -24.79
N GLN A 18 6.20 -10.00 -24.86
CA GLN A 18 7.11 -9.54 -23.81
C GLN A 18 6.42 -9.31 -22.47
N ILE A 19 5.18 -8.80 -22.47
CA ILE A 19 4.38 -8.65 -21.24
C ILE A 19 4.03 -10.02 -20.64
N ILE A 20 3.66 -10.99 -21.47
CA ILE A 20 3.34 -12.36 -21.03
C ILE A 20 4.58 -13.03 -20.42
N GLU A 21 5.74 -12.93 -21.08
CA GLU A 21 6.98 -13.51 -20.58
C GLU A 21 7.46 -12.84 -19.29
N GLN A 22 7.45 -11.51 -19.22
CA GLN A 22 8.01 -10.80 -18.06
C GLN A 22 7.09 -10.78 -16.84
N ASN A 23 5.76 -10.78 -17.03
CA ASN A 23 4.83 -10.62 -15.91
C ASN A 23 4.02 -11.89 -15.60
N LEU A 24 3.58 -12.64 -16.61
CA LEU A 24 2.65 -13.75 -16.38
C LEU A 24 3.38 -15.07 -16.13
N THR A 25 4.46 -15.34 -16.87
CA THR A 25 5.25 -16.58 -16.73
C THR A 25 5.83 -16.75 -15.31
N PRO A 26 6.54 -15.77 -14.72
CA PRO A 26 7.06 -15.92 -13.36
C PRO A 26 5.95 -16.05 -12.30
N ARG A 27 4.78 -15.44 -12.53
CA ARG A 27 3.62 -15.60 -11.64
C ARG A 27 3.05 -17.01 -11.68
N ILE A 28 2.94 -17.60 -12.87
CA ILE A 28 2.49 -18.99 -13.03
C ILE A 28 3.48 -19.93 -12.35
N THR A 29 4.79 -19.75 -12.57
CA THR A 29 5.82 -20.57 -11.93
C THR A 29 5.79 -20.45 -10.40
N ASN A 30 5.57 -19.25 -9.85
CA ASN A 30 5.43 -19.08 -8.40
C ASN A 30 4.18 -19.77 -7.84
N ILE A 31 3.06 -19.71 -8.56
CA ILE A 31 1.82 -20.41 -8.17
C ILE A 31 2.02 -21.93 -8.22
N GLU A 32 2.63 -22.45 -9.28
CA GLU A 32 2.91 -23.88 -9.44
C GLU A 32 3.86 -24.41 -8.35
N ASN A 33 4.90 -23.64 -8.01
CA ASN A 33 5.80 -23.97 -6.90
C ASN A 33 5.05 -23.98 -5.57
N TYR A 34 4.21 -22.97 -5.31
CA TYR A 34 3.41 -22.90 -4.09
C TYR A 34 2.45 -24.09 -3.96
N LEU A 35 1.73 -24.44 -5.03
CA LEU A 35 0.83 -25.59 -5.06
C LEU A 35 1.58 -26.92 -4.87
N SER A 36 2.78 -27.04 -5.41
CA SER A 36 3.64 -28.20 -5.21
C SER A 36 4.03 -28.36 -3.74
N THR A 37 4.42 -27.27 -3.08
CA THR A 37 4.76 -27.30 -1.63
C THR A 37 3.56 -27.63 -0.74
N LEU A 38 2.35 -27.25 -1.14
CA LEU A 38 1.11 -27.61 -0.44
C LEU A 38 0.77 -29.09 -0.62
N THR A 39 1.02 -29.64 -1.81
CA THR A 39 0.74 -31.05 -2.12
C THR A 39 1.67 -31.99 -1.35
N GLU A 40 2.95 -31.63 -1.23
CA GLU A 40 3.93 -32.34 -0.39
C GLU A 40 3.51 -32.37 1.09
N LYS A 41 3.01 -31.25 1.62
CA LYS A 41 2.56 -31.14 3.02
C LYS A 41 1.29 -31.93 3.32
N VAL A 42 0.45 -32.17 2.32
CA VAL A 42 -0.80 -32.97 2.46
C VAL A 42 -0.51 -34.46 2.48
N GLN A 43 0.56 -34.93 1.83
CA GLN A 43 0.94 -36.36 1.83
C GLN A 43 1.60 -36.82 3.13
N THR A 44 2.17 -35.92 3.93
CA THR A 44 2.81 -36.25 5.22
C THR A 44 1.84 -36.38 6.41
N GLY A 45 0.53 -36.20 6.21
CA GLY A 45 -0.44 -36.08 7.32
C GLY A 45 -1.68 -36.98 7.25
N SER A 46 -1.55 -38.24 6.82
CA SER A 46 -2.69 -39.20 6.80
C SER A 46 -2.60 -40.26 7.91
N VAL A 47 -3.80 -40.77 8.29
CA VAL A 47 -4.18 -41.77 9.31
C VAL A 47 -4.39 -41.16 10.73
N ILE A 48 -5.56 -41.24 11.41
CA ILE A 48 -6.42 -42.40 11.73
C ILE A 48 -7.92 -42.04 11.83
N VAL A 49 -8.78 -43.01 11.48
CA VAL A 49 -10.24 -43.09 11.60
C VAL A 49 -10.70 -43.27 13.06
N THR A 50 -11.76 -42.57 13.50
CA THR A 50 -12.82 -43.13 14.38
C THR A 50 -14.14 -42.40 14.18
N SER A 51 -15.17 -43.19 13.90
CA SER A 51 -16.58 -42.83 13.73
C SER A 51 -17.27 -42.53 15.08
N ALA A 52 -17.68 -41.28 15.32
CA ALA A 52 -18.85 -40.89 16.13
C ALA A 52 -19.05 -39.36 16.10
N PHE A 53 -20.28 -38.92 15.79
CA PHE A 53 -20.81 -37.55 15.83
C PHE A 53 -20.21 -36.55 14.82
N THR A 54 -20.99 -36.24 13.78
CA THR A 54 -20.76 -35.16 12.82
C THR A 54 -20.89 -33.79 13.49
N THR A 55 -19.81 -33.31 14.09
CA THR A 55 -19.47 -31.90 14.01
C THR A 55 -18.40 -31.79 12.93
N GLU A 56 -18.71 -31.13 11.81
CA GLU A 56 -17.71 -30.84 10.78
C GLU A 56 -16.58 -30.07 11.45
N LYS A 57 -15.47 -30.77 11.68
CA LYS A 57 -14.31 -30.25 12.38
C LYS A 57 -13.62 -29.31 11.41
N ILE A 58 -13.78 -28.01 11.65
CA ILE A 58 -13.13 -26.94 10.89
C ILE A 58 -11.64 -27.26 10.84
N THR A 59 -11.09 -27.42 9.65
CA THR A 59 -9.64 -27.51 9.49
C THR A 59 -9.07 -26.10 9.63
N PRO A 60 -8.36 -25.78 10.72
CA PRO A 60 -7.74 -24.48 10.88
C PRO A 60 -6.80 -24.23 9.72
N LEU A 61 -6.90 -23.05 9.12
CA LEU A 61 -6.07 -22.67 7.99
C LEU A 61 -4.78 -22.04 8.52
N ASN A 62 -3.63 -22.60 8.14
CA ASN A 62 -2.33 -22.00 8.44
C ASN A 62 -2.06 -20.82 7.51
N ILE A 63 -2.74 -19.71 7.77
CA ILE A 63 -2.64 -18.48 6.97
C ILE A 63 -2.50 -17.28 7.90
N SER A 64 -1.54 -16.41 7.60
CA SER A 64 -1.42 -15.12 8.28
C SER A 64 -2.58 -14.19 7.93
N GLU A 65 -2.81 -13.15 8.74
CA GLU A 65 -3.86 -12.16 8.47
C GLU A 65 -3.64 -11.46 7.12
N LEU A 66 -2.39 -11.20 6.74
CA LEU A 66 -2.02 -10.58 5.47
C LEU A 66 -2.30 -11.49 4.27
N GLU A 67 -1.86 -12.75 4.35
CA GLU A 67 -2.14 -13.74 3.30
C GLU A 67 -3.66 -13.96 3.17
N LEU A 68 -4.41 -13.91 4.28
CA LEU A 68 -5.87 -14.05 4.26
C LEU A 68 -6.53 -12.91 3.48
N ILE A 69 -6.09 -11.67 3.71
CA ILE A 69 -6.56 -10.48 2.99
C ILE A 69 -6.23 -10.61 1.50
N GLU A 70 -5.01 -11.02 1.17
CA GLU A 70 -4.58 -11.18 -0.22
C GLU A 70 -5.39 -12.26 -0.94
N VAL A 71 -5.58 -13.43 -0.32
CA VAL A 71 -6.40 -14.51 -0.89
C VAL A 71 -7.85 -14.08 -1.02
N TYR A 72 -8.41 -13.37 -0.05
CA TYR A 72 -9.79 -12.88 -0.11
C TYR A 72 -9.99 -11.87 -1.25
N ASN A 73 -9.09 -10.91 -1.43
CA ASN A 73 -9.25 -9.89 -2.46
C ASN A 73 -8.98 -10.42 -3.88
N ASN A 74 -8.13 -11.44 -4.03
CA ASN A 74 -7.77 -11.97 -5.35
C ASN A 74 -8.58 -13.22 -5.75
N VAL A 75 -8.71 -14.21 -4.86
CA VAL A 75 -9.34 -15.52 -5.17
C VAL A 75 -10.17 -16.04 -3.97
N PRO A 76 -11.19 -15.30 -3.52
CA PRO A 76 -11.92 -15.61 -2.28
C PRO A 76 -12.65 -16.95 -2.29
N LYS A 77 -13.00 -17.47 -3.48
CA LYS A 77 -13.67 -18.78 -3.62
C LYS A 77 -12.84 -19.93 -3.03
N VAL A 78 -11.52 -19.80 -2.94
CA VAL A 78 -10.64 -20.81 -2.32
C VAL A 78 -10.91 -20.95 -0.83
N LEU A 79 -11.33 -19.86 -0.17
CA LEU A 79 -11.58 -19.84 1.27
C LEU A 79 -12.90 -20.52 1.66
N LEU A 80 -13.82 -20.72 0.72
CA LEU A 80 -15.15 -21.29 0.97
C LEU A 80 -15.06 -22.66 1.67
N LYS A 81 -14.13 -23.51 1.20
CA LYS A 81 -13.94 -24.88 1.72
C LYS A 81 -13.49 -24.90 3.18
N ASN A 82 -12.87 -23.83 3.64
CA ASN A 82 -12.31 -23.67 4.99
C ASN A 82 -13.11 -22.67 5.83
N SER A 83 -14.31 -22.29 5.37
CA SER A 83 -15.15 -21.29 6.02
C SER A 83 -16.40 -21.89 6.66
N ILE A 84 -16.84 -21.29 7.76
CA ILE A 84 -18.17 -21.52 8.32
C ILE A 84 -19.06 -20.37 7.85
N ILE A 85 -20.17 -20.71 7.23
CA ILE A 85 -21.16 -19.71 6.81
C ILE A 85 -21.96 -19.27 8.03
N ALA A 86 -22.05 -17.96 8.24
CA ALA A 86 -22.64 -17.35 9.42
C ALA A 86 -23.50 -16.12 9.07
N GLU A 87 -24.51 -15.86 9.91
CA GLU A 87 -25.37 -14.68 9.85
C GLU A 87 -25.46 -14.05 11.25
N LEU A 88 -25.87 -12.77 11.30
CA LEU A 88 -26.21 -12.13 12.56
C LEU A 88 -27.44 -12.79 13.19
N THR A 89 -27.36 -13.05 14.49
CA THR A 89 -28.53 -13.54 15.25
C THR A 89 -29.67 -12.53 15.20
N ALA A 90 -30.92 -13.02 15.28
CA ALA A 90 -32.12 -12.17 15.27
C ALA A 90 -32.11 -11.06 16.34
N LYS A 91 -31.42 -11.29 17.46
CA LYS A 91 -31.23 -10.30 18.54
C LYS A 91 -30.30 -9.17 18.11
N SER A 92 -29.14 -9.50 17.55
CA SER A 92 -28.19 -8.50 17.04
C SER A 92 -28.68 -7.77 15.77
N TYR A 93 -29.64 -8.37 15.05
CA TYR A 93 -30.31 -7.72 13.92
C TYR A 93 -31.29 -6.61 14.35
N ARG A 94 -32.12 -6.87 15.38
CA ARG A 94 -33.24 -5.99 15.76
C ARG A 94 -32.88 -4.87 16.74
N GLU A 95 -31.84 -5.05 17.54
CA GLU A 95 -31.45 -4.07 18.55
C GLU A 95 -30.39 -3.10 18.02
N ASP A 96 -30.70 -1.81 18.04
CA ASP A 96 -29.79 -0.70 17.68
C ASP A 96 -29.00 -0.17 18.89
N ASN A 97 -29.05 -0.90 20.01
CA ASN A 97 -28.34 -0.54 21.22
C ASN A 97 -26.84 -0.81 21.05
N GLN A 98 -26.06 0.26 20.97
CA GLN A 98 -24.58 0.25 20.83
C GLN A 98 -23.84 -0.52 21.94
N ASN A 99 -24.53 -0.91 23.02
CA ASN A 99 -23.96 -1.57 24.20
C ASN A 99 -24.20 -3.10 24.26
N GLN A 100 -24.92 -3.69 23.30
CA GLN A 100 -25.13 -5.15 23.24
C GLN A 100 -24.06 -5.81 22.37
N PRO A 101 -23.53 -6.99 22.76
CA PRO A 101 -22.55 -7.70 21.94
C PRO A 101 -23.18 -8.15 20.62
N VAL A 102 -22.47 -7.94 19.52
CA VAL A 102 -22.89 -8.44 18.20
C VAL A 102 -22.57 -9.94 18.13
N LEU A 103 -23.60 -10.76 17.95
CA LEU A 103 -23.54 -12.21 17.93
C LEU A 103 -23.89 -12.76 16.55
N LEU A 104 -23.09 -13.72 16.10
CA LEU A 104 -23.27 -14.47 14.86
C LEU A 104 -23.57 -15.93 15.16
N GLU A 105 -24.42 -16.55 14.35
CA GLU A 105 -24.77 -17.97 14.40
C GLU A 105 -24.52 -18.63 13.04
N LYS A 106 -24.38 -19.96 13.05
CA LYS A 106 -24.22 -20.74 11.81
C LYS A 106 -25.52 -20.68 11.02
N ASP A 107 -25.40 -20.32 9.74
CA ASP A 107 -26.52 -20.32 8.78
C ASP A 107 -25.98 -20.80 7.43
N GLU A 108 -26.70 -21.70 6.78
CA GLU A 108 -26.32 -22.25 5.47
C GLU A 108 -26.37 -21.17 4.36
N ASN A 109 -27.19 -20.13 4.55
CA ASN A 109 -27.33 -19.00 3.61
C ASN A 109 -26.78 -17.68 4.17
N GLY A 110 -25.92 -17.76 5.18
CA GLY A 110 -25.36 -16.60 5.85
C GLY A 110 -24.50 -15.71 4.94
N LYS A 111 -24.48 -14.42 5.25
CA LYS A 111 -23.74 -13.40 4.49
C LYS A 111 -22.29 -13.26 4.91
N TYR A 112 -21.83 -13.99 5.91
CA TYR A 112 -20.49 -13.88 6.43
C TYR A 112 -19.80 -15.24 6.49
N TRP A 113 -18.48 -15.22 6.40
CA TRP A 113 -17.62 -16.39 6.47
C TRP A 113 -16.72 -16.28 7.69
N ILE A 114 -16.73 -17.30 8.52
CA ILE A 114 -15.85 -17.41 9.67
C ILE A 114 -14.70 -18.34 9.30
N ILE A 115 -13.48 -17.84 9.47
CA ILE A 115 -12.25 -18.57 9.17
C ILE A 115 -11.43 -18.69 10.45
N VAL A 116 -11.13 -19.93 10.82
CA VAL A 116 -10.28 -20.23 11.97
C VAL A 116 -8.85 -20.33 11.47
N SER A 117 -8.00 -19.39 11.90
CA SER A 117 -6.56 -19.42 11.63
C SER A 117 -5.82 -20.11 12.78
N ASN A 118 -4.54 -20.40 12.55
CA ASN A 118 -3.64 -20.89 13.57
C ASN A 118 -3.57 -19.92 14.77
N GLN A 119 -3.31 -20.49 15.96
CA GLN A 119 -3.32 -19.79 17.26
C GLN A 119 -4.72 -19.38 17.76
N ASN A 120 -5.78 -20.06 17.31
CA ASN A 120 -7.16 -19.84 17.79
C ASN A 120 -7.72 -18.45 17.45
N ASN A 121 -7.10 -17.75 16.49
CA ASN A 121 -7.61 -16.51 15.95
C ASN A 121 -8.78 -16.82 15.00
N ILE A 122 -9.94 -16.22 15.27
CA ILE A 122 -11.14 -16.42 14.46
C ILE A 122 -11.45 -15.12 13.74
N PHE A 123 -11.35 -15.18 12.41
CA PHE A 123 -11.63 -14.07 11.53
C PHE A 123 -13.03 -14.17 10.94
N LEU A 124 -13.64 -13.02 10.73
CA LEU A 124 -14.93 -12.85 10.09
C LEU A 124 -14.76 -12.01 8.83
N LEU A 125 -15.22 -12.57 7.71
CA LEU A 125 -15.16 -11.99 6.39
C LEU A 125 -16.58 -11.83 5.83
N PRO A 126 -16.82 -10.84 4.95
CA PRO A 126 -18.04 -10.83 4.15
C PRO A 126 -18.03 -12.01 3.16
N SER A 127 -19.21 -12.53 2.82
CA SER A 127 -19.35 -13.43 1.67
C SER A 127 -19.12 -12.66 0.38
N ILE A 128 -18.43 -13.25 -0.61
CA ILE A 128 -18.20 -12.60 -1.91
C ILE A 128 -19.51 -12.18 -2.61
N ASN A 129 -20.61 -12.87 -2.36
CA ASN A 129 -21.90 -12.59 -2.98
C ASN A 129 -22.74 -11.57 -2.20
N ILE A 130 -22.17 -10.92 -1.18
CA ILE A 130 -22.91 -9.95 -0.37
C ILE A 130 -23.24 -8.70 -1.21
N LYS A 131 -24.53 -8.52 -1.50
CA LYS A 131 -25.01 -7.29 -2.16
C LYS A 131 -25.12 -6.17 -1.13
N LEU A 132 -24.11 -5.31 -1.08
CA LEU A 132 -24.06 -4.12 -0.22
C LEU A 132 -24.85 -2.96 -0.85
N HIS A 133 -26.18 -3.04 -0.83
CA HIS A 133 -27.02 -1.89 -1.16
C HIS A 133 -27.00 -0.87 0.00
N ILE A 134 -27.20 0.41 -0.29
CA ILE A 134 -27.21 1.51 0.70
C ILE A 134 -28.06 1.19 1.94
N HIS A 135 -29.22 0.54 1.76
CA HIS A 135 -30.11 0.15 2.87
C HIS A 135 -29.61 -1.02 3.73
N LYS A 136 -28.63 -1.79 3.25
CA LYS A 136 -28.01 -2.94 3.94
C LYS A 136 -26.68 -2.58 4.61
N LEU A 137 -26.16 -1.37 4.39
CA LEU A 137 -24.91 -0.91 5.00
C LEU A 137 -24.99 -0.89 6.52
N LYS A 138 -26.11 -0.45 7.10
CA LYS A 138 -26.30 -0.40 8.56
C LYS A 138 -26.02 -1.73 9.26
N THR A 139 -26.36 -2.85 8.61
CA THR A 139 -26.17 -4.18 9.18
C THR A 139 -24.70 -4.62 9.12
N VAL A 140 -24.02 -4.24 8.05
CA VAL A 140 -22.59 -4.54 7.83
C VAL A 140 -21.71 -3.57 8.64
N GLU A 141 -22.17 -2.33 8.87
CA GLU A 141 -21.55 -1.31 9.70
C GLU A 141 -21.36 -1.76 11.16
N LYS A 142 -22.22 -2.67 11.63
CA LYS A 142 -22.08 -3.29 12.96
C LYS A 142 -20.83 -4.17 13.05
N LEU A 143 -20.36 -4.72 11.93
CA LEU A 143 -19.26 -5.68 11.85
C LEU A 143 -18.00 -5.11 11.19
N PHE A 144 -18.15 -4.12 10.32
CA PHE A 144 -17.08 -3.51 9.52
C PHE A 144 -17.25 -2.00 9.46
N ASP A 145 -16.14 -1.27 9.58
CA ASP A 145 -16.11 0.15 9.27
C ASP A 145 -15.80 0.36 7.78
N PHE A 146 -16.40 1.41 7.20
CA PHE A 146 -16.28 1.70 5.77
C PHE A 146 -15.31 2.86 5.52
N ARG A 147 -14.47 2.72 4.49
CA ARG A 147 -13.58 3.75 3.98
C ARG A 147 -13.78 3.95 2.48
N GLY A 148 -13.29 5.06 1.95
CA GLY A 148 -13.35 5.37 0.52
C GLY A 148 -14.61 6.13 0.10
N ILE A 149 -15.02 5.93 -1.15
CA ILE A 149 -16.13 6.65 -1.77
C ILE A 149 -17.50 6.18 -1.27
N THR A 150 -18.53 7.01 -1.46
CA THR A 150 -19.90 6.65 -1.09
C THR A 150 -20.38 5.44 -1.90
N PRO A 151 -20.84 4.36 -1.25
CA PRO A 151 -21.32 3.17 -1.93
C PRO A 151 -22.56 3.47 -2.78
N THR A 152 -22.43 3.22 -4.07
CA THR A 152 -23.48 3.17 -5.11
C THR A 152 -23.93 1.72 -5.37
N VAL A 153 -24.78 1.49 -6.38
CA VAL A 153 -25.35 0.16 -6.66
C VAL A 153 -24.30 -0.83 -7.20
N ASP A 154 -23.23 -0.32 -7.83
CA ASP A 154 -22.22 -1.11 -8.55
C ASP A 154 -20.80 -0.97 -7.95
N THR A 155 -20.68 -0.44 -6.73
CA THR A 155 -19.37 -0.24 -6.09
C THR A 155 -18.82 -1.56 -5.60
N HIS A 156 -17.59 -1.84 -6.00
CA HIS A 156 -16.82 -2.96 -5.49
C HIS A 156 -16.16 -2.54 -4.19
N PHE A 157 -15.90 -3.50 -3.30
CA PHE A 157 -15.20 -3.25 -2.05
C PHE A 157 -14.02 -4.20 -1.91
N LEU A 158 -12.96 -3.70 -1.28
CA LEU A 158 -11.79 -4.47 -0.89
C LEU A 158 -11.82 -4.69 0.62
N LEU A 159 -11.39 -5.88 1.04
CA LEU A 159 -11.12 -6.14 2.45
C LEU A 159 -9.76 -5.53 2.80
N ILE A 160 -9.77 -4.52 3.68
CA ILE A 160 -8.53 -3.94 4.21
C ILE A 160 -8.12 -4.65 5.50
N LYS A 161 -9.10 -4.98 6.34
CA LYS A 161 -8.88 -5.68 7.60
C LYS A 161 -10.03 -6.64 7.91
N PRO A 162 -9.78 -7.91 8.25
CA PRO A 162 -10.82 -8.82 8.68
C PRO A 162 -11.36 -8.44 10.06
N ALA A 163 -12.64 -8.70 10.30
CA ALA A 163 -13.22 -8.58 11.63
C ALA A 163 -12.73 -9.75 12.51
N ARG A 164 -12.60 -9.53 13.82
CA ARG A 164 -12.20 -10.59 14.76
C ARG A 164 -13.38 -10.99 15.62
N VAL A 165 -13.54 -12.30 15.79
CA VAL A 165 -14.61 -12.87 16.61
C VAL A 165 -14.05 -13.86 17.62
N SER A 166 -14.84 -14.20 18.63
CA SER A 166 -14.54 -15.24 19.61
C SER A 166 -15.70 -16.23 19.66
N SER A 167 -15.41 -17.51 19.79
CA SER A 167 -16.46 -18.52 19.97
C SER A 167 -17.01 -18.44 21.41
N LEU A 168 -18.33 -18.46 21.55
CA LEU A 168 -18.97 -18.56 22.86
C LEU A 168 -18.79 -19.97 23.45
N PRO A 169 -18.92 -20.14 24.78
CA PRO A 169 -18.87 -21.46 25.44
C PRO A 169 -19.89 -22.47 24.90
N SER A 170 -20.96 -22.00 24.25
CA SER A 170 -21.97 -22.82 23.58
C SER A 170 -21.47 -23.50 22.29
N GLY A 171 -20.35 -23.04 21.71
CA GLY A 171 -19.73 -23.57 20.49
C GLY A 171 -20.54 -23.35 19.20
N LYS A 172 -21.69 -22.68 19.27
CA LYS A 172 -22.61 -22.47 18.14
C LYS A 172 -22.70 -21.01 17.69
N GLU A 173 -22.21 -20.11 18.55
CA GLU A 173 -22.31 -18.67 18.35
C GLU A 173 -20.93 -18.04 18.46
N TRP A 174 -20.73 -16.93 17.75
CA TRP A 174 -19.53 -16.13 17.79
C TRP A 174 -19.85 -14.69 18.16
N LYS A 175 -19.03 -14.11 19.03
CA LYS A 175 -19.12 -12.72 19.45
C LYS A 175 -18.06 -11.89 18.76
N LEU A 176 -18.46 -10.75 18.20
CA LEU A 176 -17.55 -9.74 17.67
C LEU A 176 -16.64 -9.20 18.77
N LEU A 177 -15.33 -9.26 18.53
CA LEU A 177 -14.29 -8.65 19.37
C LEU A 177 -13.83 -7.33 18.77
N GLU A 178 -13.58 -7.31 17.47
CA GLU A 178 -13.06 -6.15 16.76
C GLU A 178 -13.71 -6.05 15.38
N LYS A 179 -14.07 -4.83 14.97
CA LYS A 179 -14.60 -4.57 13.64
C LYS A 179 -13.51 -4.71 12.57
N GLY A 180 -13.92 -5.20 11.40
CA GLY A 180 -13.08 -5.18 10.21
C GLY A 180 -13.16 -3.84 9.48
N ILE A 181 -12.41 -3.70 8.40
CA ILE A 181 -12.41 -2.50 7.55
C ILE A 181 -12.60 -2.91 6.10
N LEU A 182 -13.61 -2.31 5.46
CA LEU A 182 -13.88 -2.44 4.03
C LEU A 182 -13.67 -1.09 3.35
N GLU A 183 -13.01 -1.10 2.19
CA GLU A 183 -12.80 0.09 1.38
C GLU A 183 -13.57 -0.01 0.07
N PHE A 184 -14.42 0.97 -0.21
CA PHE A 184 -15.16 1.06 -1.47
C PHE A 184 -14.32 1.77 -2.53
N THR A 185 -14.27 1.17 -3.73
CA THR A 185 -13.56 1.73 -4.88
C THR A 185 -14.38 1.56 -6.17
N ASN A 186 -14.20 2.49 -7.10
CA ASN A 186 -14.80 2.43 -8.44
C ASN A 186 -14.01 1.54 -9.40
N ASP A 187 -12.78 1.16 -9.02
CA ASP A 187 -11.87 0.45 -9.91
C ASP A 187 -11.92 -1.06 -9.66
N ILE A 188 -12.27 -1.80 -10.72
CA ILE A 188 -12.19 -3.27 -10.79
C ILE A 188 -10.72 -3.73 -10.96
N SER A 189 -9.80 -2.80 -11.23
CA SER A 189 -8.38 -3.11 -11.25
C SER A 189 -7.93 -3.42 -9.84
N GLY A 190 -7.54 -4.68 -9.62
CA GLY A 190 -6.70 -5.10 -8.49
C GLY A 190 -5.36 -4.37 -8.54
N VAL A 191 -5.38 -3.08 -8.27
CA VAL A 191 -4.20 -2.29 -7.95
C VAL A 191 -3.67 -2.88 -6.66
N SER A 192 -2.53 -3.54 -6.81
CA SER A 192 -1.94 -4.47 -5.88
C SER A 192 -1.95 -3.91 -4.46
N PHE A 193 -2.42 -4.70 -3.50
CA PHE A 193 -2.26 -4.45 -2.06
C PHE A 193 -0.80 -4.17 -1.67
N ARG A 194 0.18 -4.52 -2.55
CA ARG A 194 1.58 -4.07 -2.45
C ARG A 194 1.74 -2.56 -2.40
N SER A 195 0.96 -1.77 -3.14
CA SER A 195 1.13 -0.31 -3.12
C SER A 195 0.76 0.33 -1.78
N TYR A 196 -0.07 -0.34 -0.96
CA TYR A 196 -0.41 0.12 0.39
C TYR A 196 0.54 -0.45 1.46
N LEU A 197 0.99 -1.70 1.31
CA LEU A 197 1.98 -2.29 2.22
C LEU A 197 3.39 -1.69 2.05
N ASP A 198 3.77 -1.30 0.83
CA ASP A 198 5.03 -0.60 0.57
C ASP A 198 5.10 0.74 1.33
N ILE A 199 3.97 1.40 1.61
CA ILE A 199 3.95 2.68 2.33
C ILE A 199 4.30 2.46 3.81
N ASP A 200 3.75 1.45 4.48
CA ASP A 200 4.02 1.21 5.90
C ASP A 200 5.44 0.66 6.14
N GLU A 201 5.95 -0.16 5.22
CA GLU A 201 7.33 -0.65 5.29
C GLU A 201 8.34 0.48 4.97
N GLN A 202 8.07 1.32 3.97
CA GLN A 202 8.88 2.50 3.68
C GLN A 202 8.83 3.53 4.82
N GLN A 203 7.68 3.75 5.45
CA GLN A 203 7.57 4.65 6.61
C GLN A 203 8.39 4.16 7.80
N ASN A 204 8.39 2.85 8.07
CA ASN A 204 9.22 2.28 9.14
C ASN A 204 10.72 2.33 8.81
N GLN A 205 11.11 2.11 7.55
CA GLN A 205 12.50 2.27 7.12
C GLN A 205 12.96 3.74 7.22
N VAL A 206 12.14 4.69 6.77
CA VAL A 206 12.42 6.13 6.89
C VAL A 206 12.53 6.54 8.36
N LYS A 207 11.64 6.04 9.23
CA LYS A 207 11.69 6.34 10.66
C LYS A 207 12.96 5.79 11.33
N ASN A 208 13.34 4.55 11.04
CA ASN A 208 14.58 3.96 11.56
C ASN A 208 15.83 4.70 11.05
N ASN A 209 15.83 5.13 9.79
CA ASN A 209 16.91 5.91 9.22
C ASN A 209 16.99 7.31 9.84
N LEU A 210 15.86 7.96 10.13
CA LEU A 210 15.81 9.23 10.84
C LEU A 210 16.33 9.11 12.28
N GLU A 211 15.94 8.06 13.00
CA GLU A 211 16.45 7.80 14.36
C GLU A 211 17.96 7.55 14.36
N LYS A 212 18.47 6.78 13.38
CA LYS A 212 19.91 6.53 13.23
C LYS A 212 20.69 7.81 12.90
N ASN A 213 20.18 8.64 11.98
CA ASN A 213 20.80 9.91 11.62
C ASN A 213 20.80 10.90 12.79
N ASN A 214 19.74 10.93 13.61
CA ASN A 214 19.68 11.77 14.80
C ASN A 214 20.73 11.35 15.85
N LEU A 215 20.95 10.04 16.04
CA LEU A 215 22.01 9.54 16.91
C LEU A 215 23.41 9.90 16.41
N GLU A 216 23.64 9.87 15.09
CA GLU A 216 24.92 10.31 14.50
C GLU A 216 25.12 11.82 14.63
N LEU A 217 24.07 12.63 14.44
CA LEU A 217 24.12 14.07 14.67
C LEU A 217 24.45 14.40 16.14
N GLU A 218 23.87 13.69 17.09
CA GLU A 218 24.15 13.87 18.51
C GLU A 218 25.61 13.54 18.86
N LYS A 219 26.16 12.46 18.27
CA LYS A 219 27.60 12.12 18.42
C LYS A 219 28.50 13.22 17.85
N ILE A 220 28.22 13.70 16.65
CA ILE A 220 29.00 14.77 16.02
C ILE A 220 28.93 16.06 16.86
N ASN A 221 27.77 16.37 17.44
CA ASN A 221 27.63 17.55 18.28
C ASN A 221 28.43 17.44 19.57
N ASN A 222 28.46 16.27 20.20
CA ASN A 222 29.28 16.01 21.37
C ASN A 222 30.79 16.10 21.04
N GLU A 223 31.23 15.55 19.91
CA GLU A 223 32.61 15.69 19.43
C GLU A 223 32.97 17.17 19.13
N LEU A 224 32.02 17.94 18.59
CA LEU A 224 32.19 19.37 18.35
C LEU A 224 32.38 20.14 19.66
N ASP A 225 31.61 19.79 20.70
CA ASP A 225 31.74 20.40 22.02
C ASP A 225 33.08 20.06 22.68
N GLU A 226 33.57 18.83 22.55
CA GLU A 226 34.91 18.44 23.02
C GLU A 226 36.03 19.18 22.28
N LEU A 227 35.91 19.34 20.95
CA LEU A 227 36.85 20.11 20.13
C LEU A 227 36.85 21.58 20.53
N LYS A 228 35.67 22.14 20.82
CA LYS A 228 35.51 23.52 21.27
C LYS A 228 36.15 23.73 22.65
N LEU A 229 36.00 22.77 23.55
CA LEU A 229 36.67 22.75 24.85
C LEU A 229 38.20 22.71 24.70
N HIS A 230 38.72 21.83 23.83
CA HIS A 230 40.16 21.77 23.54
C HIS A 230 40.70 23.07 22.95
N LEU A 231 39.98 23.69 22.02
CA LEU A 231 40.36 24.98 21.45
C LEU A 231 40.39 26.07 22.51
N GLN A 232 39.43 26.08 23.44
CA GLN A 232 39.41 27.05 24.53
C GLN A 232 40.58 26.85 25.50
N GLN A 233 40.94 25.60 25.80
CA GLN A 233 42.13 25.29 26.59
C GLN A 233 43.43 25.72 25.90
N LEU A 234 43.56 25.46 24.59
CA LEU A 234 44.71 25.91 23.80
C LEU A 234 44.81 27.44 23.76
N GLN A 235 43.69 28.14 23.67
CA GLN A 235 43.64 29.60 23.73
C GLN A 235 44.10 30.15 25.08
N GLU A 236 43.66 29.53 26.19
CA GLU A 236 44.12 29.90 27.54
C GLU A 236 45.62 29.64 27.74
N VAL A 237 46.13 28.49 27.28
CA VAL A 237 47.57 28.20 27.31
C VAL A 237 48.35 29.24 26.50
N ASN A 238 47.89 29.58 25.30
CA ASN A 238 48.54 30.55 24.43
C ASN A 238 48.46 32.00 24.97
N LYS A 239 47.46 32.31 25.81
CA LYS A 239 47.34 33.60 26.50
C LYS A 239 48.26 33.72 27.71
N ASN A 240 48.60 32.60 28.33
CA ASN A 240 49.48 32.52 29.50
C ASN A 240 50.97 32.26 29.16
N LEU A 241 51.26 31.82 27.94
CA LEU A 241 52.63 31.60 27.45
C LEU A 241 53.49 32.89 27.31
N PRO A 242 52.95 34.06 26.89
CA PRO A 242 53.73 35.30 26.75
C PRO A 242 54.13 35.89 28.12
N SER A 243 53.28 35.75 29.14
CA SER A 243 53.57 36.20 30.50
C SER A 243 54.61 35.32 31.19
N GLN A 244 54.73 34.05 30.81
CA GLN A 244 55.79 33.15 31.27
C GLN A 244 57.12 33.38 30.53
N LEU A 245 57.12 33.61 29.21
CA LEU A 245 58.35 33.90 28.46
C LEU A 245 58.96 35.28 28.79
N ASN A 246 58.13 36.30 29.09
CA ASN A 246 58.61 37.64 29.40
C ASN A 246 59.27 37.77 30.78
N ALA A 247 59.14 36.75 31.65
CA ALA A 247 59.80 36.73 32.95
C ALA A 247 61.24 36.20 32.89
N GLU A 248 61.65 35.52 31.82
CA GLU A 248 62.90 34.74 31.82
C GLU A 248 63.94 35.12 30.75
N ILE A 249 63.65 35.92 29.71
CA ILE A 249 64.64 36.15 28.64
C ILE A 249 64.72 37.62 28.20
N ASN A 250 65.73 38.32 28.70
CA ASN A 250 66.12 39.66 28.23
C ASN A 250 67.36 39.55 27.32
N ILE A 251 67.18 39.19 26.04
CA ILE A 251 68.26 39.18 25.03
C ILE A 251 67.75 39.77 23.69
N PRO A 252 68.41 40.77 23.08
CA PRO A 252 67.91 41.51 21.90
C PRO A 252 67.77 40.69 20.60
N GLU A 253 68.61 39.66 20.37
CA GLU A 253 68.63 38.89 19.10
C GLU A 253 67.38 38.02 18.85
N ILE A 254 66.58 37.73 19.89
CA ILE A 254 65.36 36.91 19.74
C ILE A 254 64.20 37.74 19.17
N LYS A 255 64.19 39.07 19.39
CA LYS A 255 63.08 39.93 18.95
C LYS A 255 62.96 40.05 17.43
N ASP A 256 64.08 40.07 16.71
CA ASP A 256 64.09 40.19 15.25
C ASP A 256 63.61 38.91 14.57
N ASN A 257 63.99 37.75 15.11
CA ASN A 257 63.51 36.45 14.62
C ASN A 257 62.02 36.26 14.93
N GLN A 258 61.57 36.67 16.11
CA GLN A 258 60.16 36.58 16.52
C GLN A 258 59.28 37.56 15.73
N ALA A 259 59.79 38.74 15.37
CA ALA A 259 59.11 39.68 14.48
C ALA A 259 58.95 39.13 13.05
N ASN A 260 59.97 38.45 12.52
CA ASN A 260 59.87 37.77 11.22
C ASN A 260 58.88 36.60 11.24
N THR A 261 58.90 35.77 12.28
CA THR A 261 57.93 34.68 12.43
C THR A 261 56.49 35.21 12.54
N ASN A 262 56.28 36.31 13.27
CA ASN A 262 54.97 36.94 13.38
C ASN A 262 54.48 37.54 12.06
N LEU A 263 55.39 38.08 11.23
CA LEU A 263 55.09 38.54 9.88
C LEU A 263 54.68 37.39 8.95
N GLU A 264 55.33 36.23 9.06
CA GLU A 264 54.96 35.03 8.30
C GLU A 264 53.61 34.48 8.74
N ILE A 265 53.33 34.41 10.05
CA ILE A 265 52.03 34.01 10.59
C ILE A 265 50.92 34.95 10.08
N LEU A 266 51.16 36.26 10.04
CA LEU A 266 50.22 37.23 9.48
C LEU A 266 49.96 37.01 7.98
N LYS A 267 51.00 36.69 7.20
CA LYS A 267 50.85 36.35 5.77
C LYS A 267 50.02 35.08 5.57
N ILE A 268 50.29 34.03 6.36
CA ILE A 268 49.55 32.77 6.31
C ILE A 268 48.08 32.97 6.68
N ASN A 269 47.79 33.72 7.74
CA ASN A 269 46.42 34.02 8.16
C ASN A 269 45.65 34.85 7.13
N LYS A 270 46.34 35.76 6.42
CA LYS A 270 45.75 36.52 5.33
C LYS A 270 45.38 35.60 4.16
N GLN A 271 46.30 34.72 3.74
CA GLN A 271 46.05 33.74 2.67
C GLN A 271 44.92 32.77 3.03
N LEU A 272 44.85 32.31 4.29
CA LEU A 272 43.80 31.42 4.77
C LEU A 272 42.42 32.08 4.70
N ASN A 273 42.33 33.37 5.04
CA ASN A 273 41.08 34.13 4.95
C ASN A 273 40.66 34.36 3.49
N GLU A 274 41.61 34.63 2.60
CA GLU A 274 41.35 34.76 1.15
C GLU A 274 40.80 33.45 0.57
N LEU A 275 41.43 32.31 0.87
CA LEU A 275 40.96 30.98 0.46
C LEU A 275 39.57 30.65 1.01
N LYS A 276 39.29 31.02 2.27
CA LYS A 276 37.97 30.82 2.87
C LYS A 276 36.89 31.63 2.16
N LEU A 277 37.22 32.86 1.75
CA LEU A 277 36.31 33.73 1.01
C LEU A 277 36.05 33.18 -0.41
N GLU A 278 37.08 32.67 -1.06
CA GLU A 278 37.00 32.07 -2.39
C GLU A 278 36.15 30.79 -2.38
N LEU A 279 36.37 29.90 -1.40
CA LEU A 279 35.57 28.69 -1.19
C LEU A 279 34.10 29.01 -0.91
N LYS A 280 33.83 30.04 -0.11
CA LYS A 280 32.47 30.54 0.15
C LYS A 280 31.80 31.00 -1.16
N SER A 281 32.54 31.72 -2.00
CA SER A 281 32.01 32.22 -3.28
C SER A 281 31.71 31.09 -4.27
N GLU A 282 32.54 30.05 -4.32
CA GLU A 282 32.31 28.87 -5.16
C GLU A 282 31.12 28.06 -4.65
N PHE A 283 30.97 27.91 -3.33
CA PHE A 283 29.81 27.26 -2.73
C PHE A 283 28.50 27.99 -3.05
N ASP A 284 28.51 29.33 -3.01
CA ASP A 284 27.35 30.16 -3.36
C ASP A 284 27.01 30.08 -4.86
N LYS A 285 28.02 29.96 -5.75
CA LYS A 285 27.83 29.72 -7.18
C LYS A 285 27.24 28.35 -7.46
N ILE A 286 27.74 27.31 -6.81
CA ILE A 286 27.23 25.93 -6.91
C ILE A 286 25.78 25.87 -6.41
N SER A 287 25.49 26.47 -5.25
CA SER A 287 24.14 26.52 -4.68
C SER A 287 23.15 27.25 -5.59
N LYS A 288 23.56 28.34 -6.25
CA LYS A 288 22.70 29.08 -7.19
C LYS A 288 22.53 28.40 -8.55
N SER A 289 23.56 27.71 -9.06
CA SER A 289 23.53 27.14 -10.42
C SER A 289 22.99 25.71 -10.48
N GLN A 290 23.21 24.89 -9.45
CA GLN A 290 22.82 23.47 -9.47
C GLN A 290 21.44 23.22 -8.85
N ILE A 291 21.04 23.96 -7.81
CA ILE A 291 19.74 23.75 -7.12
C ILE A 291 18.60 24.40 -7.89
N GLN A 292 18.83 25.55 -8.56
CA GLN A 292 17.80 26.27 -9.30
C GLN A 292 17.42 25.57 -10.64
N ASN A 293 18.38 24.95 -11.32
CA ASN A 293 18.19 24.40 -12.67
C ASN A 293 17.76 22.93 -12.71
N ILE A 294 18.08 22.12 -11.69
CA ILE A 294 17.75 20.68 -11.69
C ILE A 294 16.30 20.44 -11.19
N SER A 295 15.74 21.36 -10.40
CA SER A 295 14.47 21.12 -9.72
C SER A 295 13.26 21.77 -10.40
N LYS A 296 13.35 22.96 -11.00
CA LYS A 296 12.15 23.62 -11.56
C LYS A 296 11.82 23.17 -12.97
N ASP A 297 12.74 23.28 -13.92
CA ASP A 297 12.42 23.10 -15.34
C ASP A 297 12.08 21.64 -15.68
N ALA A 298 12.82 20.68 -15.11
CA ALA A 298 12.51 19.25 -15.27
C ALA A 298 11.17 18.86 -14.62
N ILE A 299 10.81 19.46 -13.48
CA ILE A 299 9.52 19.20 -12.83
C ILE A 299 8.38 19.87 -13.62
N TYR A 300 8.56 21.07 -14.16
CA TYR A 300 7.56 21.73 -14.99
C TYR A 300 7.34 20.99 -16.32
N GLU A 301 8.40 20.49 -16.95
CA GLU A 301 8.31 19.69 -18.18
C GLU A 301 7.63 18.34 -17.93
N GLN A 302 7.91 17.69 -16.79
CA GLN A 302 7.17 16.50 -16.38
C GLN A 302 5.70 16.81 -16.08
N LEU A 303 5.41 17.94 -15.42
CA LEU A 303 4.05 18.34 -15.09
C LEU A 303 3.22 18.63 -16.35
N ASP A 304 3.79 19.28 -17.35
CA ASP A 304 3.13 19.51 -18.64
C ASP A 304 2.90 18.21 -19.42
N ASN A 305 3.87 17.29 -19.39
CA ASN A 305 3.69 15.96 -19.98
C ASN A 305 2.57 15.17 -19.29
N PHE A 306 2.50 15.20 -17.96
CA PHE A 306 1.40 14.58 -17.21
C PHE A 306 0.05 15.22 -17.56
N LYS A 307 0.00 16.54 -17.69
CA LYS A 307 -1.21 17.26 -18.05
C LYS A 307 -1.71 16.88 -19.45
N SER A 308 -0.81 16.82 -20.43
CA SER A 308 -1.13 16.37 -21.80
C SER A 308 -1.62 14.92 -21.84
N MET A 309 -1.02 14.04 -21.05
CA MET A 309 -1.46 12.64 -20.94
C MET A 309 -2.87 12.54 -20.32
N LEU A 310 -3.17 13.37 -19.32
CA LEU A 310 -4.45 13.38 -18.64
C LEU A 310 -5.58 13.88 -19.54
N GLU A 311 -5.33 14.90 -20.37
CA GLU A 311 -6.26 15.37 -21.40
C GLU A 311 -6.58 14.28 -22.42
N LYS A 312 -5.56 13.55 -22.91
CA LYS A 312 -5.78 12.44 -23.85
C LYS A 312 -6.63 11.32 -23.25
N MET A 313 -6.37 10.94 -21.99
CA MET A 313 -7.17 9.93 -21.30
C MET A 313 -8.62 10.38 -21.10
N GLN A 314 -8.85 11.65 -20.82
CA GLN A 314 -10.21 12.20 -20.72
C GLN A 314 -10.94 12.16 -22.05
N GLU A 315 -10.26 12.47 -23.15
CA GLU A 315 -10.85 12.40 -24.50
C GLU A 315 -11.19 10.96 -24.90
N GLU A 316 -10.30 10.00 -24.63
CA GLU A 316 -10.57 8.58 -24.83
C GLU A 316 -11.76 8.09 -24.00
N ARG A 317 -11.84 8.50 -22.72
CA ARG A 317 -12.98 8.18 -21.86
C ARG A 317 -14.29 8.72 -22.43
N ASN A 318 -14.33 9.97 -22.87
CA ASN A 318 -15.54 10.57 -23.44
C ASN A 318 -16.00 9.84 -24.72
N ASN A 319 -15.03 9.40 -25.55
CA ASN A 319 -15.33 8.60 -26.73
C ASN A 319 -15.92 7.23 -26.37
N LEU A 320 -15.35 6.56 -25.36
CA LEU A 320 -15.88 5.28 -24.85
C LEU A 320 -17.29 5.44 -24.25
N GLU A 321 -17.53 6.47 -23.45
CA GLU A 321 -18.87 6.77 -22.91
C GLU A 321 -19.90 6.98 -24.04
N THR A 322 -19.50 7.67 -25.10
CA THR A 322 -20.35 7.85 -26.29
C THR A 322 -20.65 6.52 -26.99
N GLN A 323 -19.67 5.62 -27.09
CA GLN A 323 -19.87 4.29 -27.68
C GLN A 323 -20.77 3.40 -26.82
N ILE A 324 -20.60 3.43 -25.49
CA ILE A 324 -21.47 2.72 -24.54
C ILE A 324 -22.92 3.21 -24.68
N GLY A 325 -23.12 4.53 -24.81
CA GLY A 325 -24.44 5.09 -25.07
C GLY A 325 -25.11 4.52 -26.33
N LYS A 326 -24.36 4.35 -27.42
CA LYS A 326 -24.88 3.72 -28.65
C LYS A 326 -25.25 2.25 -28.46
N ILE A 327 -24.44 1.51 -27.69
CA ILE A 327 -24.72 0.10 -27.37
C ILE A 327 -25.99 -0.02 -26.52
N ALA A 328 -26.21 0.89 -25.57
CA ALA A 328 -27.44 0.90 -24.75
C ALA A 328 -28.70 1.09 -25.62
N VAL A 329 -28.67 2.02 -26.57
CA VAL A 329 -29.79 2.24 -27.51
C VAL A 329 -30.05 1.00 -28.38
N LEU A 330 -29.01 0.35 -28.89
CA LEU A 330 -29.16 -0.89 -29.67
C LEU A 330 -29.74 -2.02 -28.82
N ARG A 331 -29.29 -2.16 -27.57
CA ARG A 331 -29.80 -3.16 -26.63
C ARG A 331 -31.30 -2.96 -26.38
N ASP A 332 -31.72 -1.72 -26.13
CA ASP A 332 -33.12 -1.41 -25.86
C ASP A 332 -34.00 -1.66 -27.11
N TYR A 333 -33.47 -1.37 -28.31
CA TYR A 333 -34.13 -1.75 -29.57
C TYR A 333 -34.30 -3.27 -29.72
N VAL A 334 -33.27 -4.05 -29.41
CA VAL A 334 -33.32 -5.52 -29.48
C VAL A 334 -34.35 -6.09 -28.50
N TYR A 335 -34.41 -5.58 -27.26
CA TYR A 335 -35.43 -6.00 -26.30
C TYR A 335 -36.85 -5.72 -26.80
N LEU A 336 -37.07 -4.55 -27.40
CA LEU A 336 -38.37 -4.16 -27.93
C LEU A 336 -38.79 -5.07 -29.10
N GLN A 337 -37.84 -5.49 -29.95
CA GLN A 337 -38.10 -6.48 -31.01
C GLN A 337 -38.45 -7.86 -30.44
N ILE A 338 -37.74 -8.31 -29.39
CA ILE A 338 -38.01 -9.58 -28.72
C ILE A 338 -39.43 -9.57 -28.13
N ASP A 339 -39.81 -8.50 -27.45
CA ASP A 339 -41.15 -8.39 -26.84
C ASP A 339 -42.25 -8.37 -27.91
N LEU A 340 -42.02 -7.67 -29.03
CA LEU A 340 -42.96 -7.68 -30.16
C LEU A 340 -43.15 -9.08 -30.75
N ILE A 341 -42.07 -9.87 -30.85
CA ILE A 341 -42.11 -11.25 -31.33
C ILE A 341 -42.88 -12.14 -30.33
N LYS A 342 -42.64 -12.00 -29.02
CA LYS A 342 -43.38 -12.75 -27.99
C LYS A 342 -44.88 -12.51 -28.08
N VAL A 343 -45.30 -11.24 -28.16
CA VAL A 343 -46.72 -10.88 -28.30
C VAL A 343 -47.34 -11.50 -29.55
N ARG A 344 -46.60 -11.53 -30.67
CA ARG A 344 -47.07 -12.19 -31.91
C ARG A 344 -47.17 -13.70 -31.77
N LEU A 345 -46.23 -14.35 -31.08
CA LEU A 345 -46.27 -15.79 -30.82
C LEU A 345 -47.46 -16.15 -29.91
N GLU A 346 -47.66 -15.43 -28.81
CA GLU A 346 -48.82 -15.61 -27.94
C GLU A 346 -50.14 -15.43 -28.70
N TYR A 347 -50.22 -14.44 -29.60
CA TYR A 347 -51.41 -14.26 -30.44
C TYR A 347 -51.63 -15.44 -31.40
N LEU A 348 -50.57 -16.03 -31.96
CA LEU A 348 -50.67 -17.19 -32.86
C LEU A 348 -51.05 -18.48 -32.12
N GLU A 349 -50.51 -18.70 -30.93
CA GLU A 349 -50.86 -19.83 -30.06
C GLU A 349 -52.35 -19.77 -29.67
N ASN A 350 -52.83 -18.60 -29.23
CA ASN A 350 -54.24 -18.40 -28.88
C ASN A 350 -55.20 -18.52 -30.08
N LYS A 351 -54.69 -18.51 -31.32
CA LYS A 351 -55.48 -18.66 -32.56
C LYS A 351 -55.53 -20.11 -33.05
N GLN A 352 -54.71 -21.01 -32.52
CA GLN A 352 -54.77 -22.45 -32.80
C GLN A 352 -55.70 -23.21 -31.83
N ASP A 353 -56.03 -22.62 -30.69
CA ASP A 353 -56.92 -23.18 -29.66
C ASP A 353 -58.41 -22.76 -29.81
N ASN A 354 -58.76 -22.05 -30.90
CA ASN A 354 -60.14 -21.79 -31.35
C ASN A 354 -60.35 -22.43 -32.72
#